data_AF-A0A960MEU7-F1
#
_entry.id   AF-A0A960MEU7-F1
#
_cell.length_a   1.000
_cell.length_b   1.000
_cell.length_c   1.000
_cell.angle_alpha   90.00
_cell.angle_beta   90.00
_cell.angle_gamma   90.00
#
_symmetry.space_group_name_H-M   'P 1'
#
loop_
_entity.id
_entity.type
_entity.pdbx_description
1 polymer ?
#
loop_
_entity_poly.entity_id
_entity_poly.type
_entity_poly.pdbx_seq_one_letter_code
_entity_poly.pdbx_strand_id
1 'polypeptide(L)'
;LTVLLVVAEPLRNLGKYTMADVLAFRNREVPVRAFAALSTLCVTIFYMIAQMIGAGTLVNALIPGDHYVAAVVVVGMLMIVYVVFGGMLATTWVQIIKAVLLMLGSLALSIMVLQHFDFSIGKFFDAVGAVKQGGETKDFFTPGLKFKDTLELVSLCLALVMGTAGLPHILIRFYTVPDAKTARASVIWATIIIGLFYLMTTFFGFGAATIIGPDHIWGKDSNLSAPQLAEVLGGQIFFAFISAVAFATILAVVAGLTISASTSFAHDIFVNVIHHGKEHKPGEEIRVARITAFAVGIVAIVLAIVLRYQNVAFLVGLAFAVAASANLPVVCLTLFWKRFNTTGAVMGLAVGLFSSILFIVLSPNVMGIDGPEVAEAKRHLIQAAPLFPLANPAIVSLPLGLLAAVIGTLLKREPSAESKFAEMTVRAHTGLGAEQAEPH
;
A
#
# COMPACT_ATOMS: atom_id res chain seq x y z
N LEU A 1 -3.82 -12.84 2.21
CA LEU A 1 -2.73 -13.86 2.17
C LEU A 1 -3.15 -15.15 1.47
N THR A 2 -4.20 -15.84 1.92
CA THR A 2 -4.80 -16.98 1.18
C THR A 2 -5.23 -16.58 -0.24
N VAL A 3 -5.77 -15.36 -0.39
CA VAL A 3 -6.13 -14.79 -1.71
C VAL A 3 -4.90 -14.65 -2.62
N LEU A 4 -3.75 -14.24 -2.09
CA LEU A 4 -2.51 -14.16 -2.87
C LEU A 4 -2.04 -15.55 -3.32
N LEU A 5 -2.20 -16.61 -2.51
CA LEU A 5 -1.87 -17.97 -2.95
C LEU A 5 -2.76 -18.45 -4.09
N VAL A 6 -4.06 -18.12 -4.04
CA VAL A 6 -5.02 -18.48 -5.09
C VAL A 6 -4.76 -17.70 -6.39
N VAL A 7 -4.27 -16.47 -6.27
CA VAL A 7 -4.14 -15.54 -7.40
C VAL A 7 -2.71 -15.50 -7.97
N ALA A 8 -1.67 -15.74 -7.17
CA ALA A 8 -0.26 -15.55 -7.58
C ALA A 8 0.18 -16.46 -8.72
N GLU A 9 -0.21 -17.74 -8.70
CA GLU A 9 0.15 -18.70 -9.75
C GLU A 9 -0.54 -18.40 -11.09
N PRO A 10 -1.87 -18.20 -11.14
CA PRO A 10 -2.54 -17.74 -12.36
C PRO A 10 -1.95 -16.43 -12.89
N LEU A 11 -1.71 -15.45 -12.01
CA LEU A 11 -1.14 -14.17 -12.43
C LEU A 11 0.25 -14.36 -13.05
N ARG A 12 1.14 -15.12 -12.41
CA ARG A 12 2.50 -15.37 -12.93
C ARG A 12 2.48 -15.90 -14.37
N ASN A 13 1.56 -16.81 -14.65
CA ASN A 13 1.49 -17.50 -15.93
C ASN A 13 0.82 -16.67 -17.04
N LEU A 14 0.02 -15.67 -16.65
CA LEU A 14 -0.78 -14.84 -17.55
C LEU A 14 -0.21 -13.45 -17.82
N GLY A 15 0.45 -12.83 -16.84
CA GLY A 15 1.00 -11.48 -16.95
C GLY A 15 2.48 -11.47 -17.32
N LYS A 16 2.92 -10.39 -17.98
CA LYS A 16 4.32 -10.19 -18.37
C LYS A 16 4.94 -9.00 -17.64
N TYR A 17 4.27 -7.84 -17.67
CA TYR A 17 4.82 -6.59 -17.16
C TYR A 17 3.89 -5.89 -16.17
N THR A 18 2.57 -5.95 -16.37
CA THR A 18 1.61 -5.21 -15.53
C THR A 18 0.37 -6.05 -15.20
N MET A 19 -0.36 -5.63 -14.17
CA MET A 19 -1.68 -6.21 -13.86
C MET A 19 -2.65 -6.07 -15.04
N ALA A 20 -2.49 -5.01 -15.84
CA ALA A 20 -3.34 -4.75 -16.99
C ALA A 20 -3.17 -5.80 -18.09
N ASP A 21 -2.00 -6.47 -18.19
CA ASP A 21 -1.79 -7.57 -19.14
C ASP A 21 -2.76 -8.72 -18.90
N VAL A 22 -2.95 -9.11 -17.63
CA VAL A 22 -3.88 -10.19 -17.27
C VAL A 22 -5.31 -9.81 -17.62
N LEU A 23 -5.67 -8.54 -17.42
CA LEU A 23 -7.00 -8.04 -17.71
C LEU A 23 -7.24 -7.90 -19.23
N ALA A 24 -6.22 -7.51 -19.98
CA ALA A 24 -6.26 -7.31 -21.42
C ALA A 24 -6.14 -8.63 -22.21
N PHE A 25 -5.64 -9.71 -21.62
CA PHE A 25 -5.46 -11.01 -22.30
C PHE A 25 -6.73 -11.47 -23.02
N ARG A 26 -7.89 -11.34 -22.36
CA ARG A 26 -9.20 -11.77 -22.88
C ARG A 26 -10.15 -10.63 -23.23
N ASN A 27 -9.90 -9.42 -22.73
CA ASN A 27 -10.76 -8.25 -22.95
C ASN A 27 -10.14 -7.32 -24.01
N ARG A 28 -10.85 -6.26 -24.41
CA ARG A 28 -10.28 -5.24 -25.29
C ARG A 28 -9.18 -4.48 -24.57
N GLU A 29 -8.02 -4.40 -25.22
CA GLU A 29 -6.79 -3.88 -24.61
C GLU A 29 -6.93 -2.43 -24.15
N VAL A 30 -7.32 -1.52 -25.05
CA VAL A 30 -7.32 -0.07 -24.80
C VAL A 30 -8.14 0.35 -23.56
N PRO A 31 -9.46 0.08 -23.46
CA PRO A 31 -10.24 0.58 -22.35
C PRO A 31 -9.85 -0.07 -21.01
N VAL A 32 -9.50 -1.36 -21.02
CA VAL A 32 -9.14 -2.07 -19.79
C VAL A 32 -7.78 -1.63 -19.28
N ARG A 33 -6.79 -1.46 -20.17
CA ARG A 33 -5.47 -0.95 -19.81
C ARG A 33 -5.53 0.47 -19.26
N ALA A 34 -6.33 1.36 -19.88
CA ALA A 34 -6.48 2.73 -19.41
C ALA A 34 -7.00 2.79 -17.95
N PHE A 35 -8.09 2.07 -17.64
CA PHE A 35 -8.66 2.08 -16.29
C PHE A 35 -7.79 1.32 -15.27
N ALA A 36 -7.13 0.24 -15.68
CA ALA A 36 -6.22 -0.51 -14.81
C ALA A 36 -4.98 0.30 -14.44
N ALA A 37 -4.41 1.03 -15.41
CA ALA A 37 -3.29 1.93 -15.19
C ALA A 37 -3.71 3.12 -14.32
N LEU A 38 -4.87 3.72 -14.56
CA LEU A 38 -5.41 4.80 -13.71
C LEU A 38 -5.58 4.36 -12.25
N SER A 39 -6.17 3.19 -12.03
CA SER A 39 -6.29 2.61 -10.68
C SER A 39 -4.92 2.39 -10.05
N THR A 40 -3.96 1.86 -10.82
CA THR A 40 -2.59 1.64 -10.36
C THR A 40 -1.89 2.94 -9.95
N LEU A 41 -2.01 3.99 -10.75
CA LEU A 41 -1.48 5.31 -10.45
C LEU A 41 -2.12 5.91 -9.20
N CYS A 42 -3.44 5.78 -9.05
CA CYS A 42 -4.14 6.28 -7.88
C CYS A 42 -3.68 5.59 -6.59
N VAL A 43 -3.63 4.25 -6.58
CA VAL A 43 -3.16 3.46 -5.43
C VAL A 43 -1.70 3.78 -5.10
N THR A 44 -0.84 3.89 -6.10
CA THR A 44 0.58 4.20 -5.89
C THR A 44 0.76 5.61 -5.34
N ILE A 45 0.06 6.62 -5.86
CA ILE A 45 0.12 7.99 -5.34
C ILE A 45 -0.27 8.03 -3.86
N PHE A 46 -1.40 7.43 -3.46
CA PHE A 46 -1.81 7.42 -2.05
C PHE A 46 -0.78 6.75 -1.13
N TYR A 47 -0.17 5.65 -1.58
CA TYR A 47 0.95 5.04 -0.85
C TYR A 47 2.15 5.97 -0.77
N MET A 48 2.54 6.60 -1.88
CA MET A 48 3.69 7.51 -1.91
C MET A 48 3.52 8.69 -0.97
N ILE A 49 2.30 9.26 -0.85
CA ILE A 49 2.00 10.31 0.13
C ILE A 49 2.28 9.83 1.55
N ALA A 50 1.76 8.66 1.93
CA ALA A 50 1.94 8.11 3.26
C ALA A 50 3.42 7.89 3.60
N GLN A 51 4.18 7.39 2.62
CA GLN A 51 5.62 7.17 2.75
C GLN A 51 6.38 8.50 2.87
N MET A 52 6.05 9.52 2.07
CA MET A 52 6.69 10.84 2.10
C MET A 52 6.45 11.56 3.43
N ILE A 53 5.24 11.46 3.98
CA ILE A 53 4.93 12.01 5.31
C ILE A 53 5.79 11.31 6.37
N GLY A 54 5.85 9.97 6.34
CA GLY A 54 6.69 9.20 7.26
C GLY A 54 8.19 9.55 7.17
N ALA A 55 8.70 9.81 5.96
CA ALA A 55 10.09 10.25 5.81
C ALA A 55 10.29 11.66 6.37
N GLY A 56 9.38 12.59 6.09
CA GLY A 56 9.44 13.96 6.58
C GLY A 56 9.43 14.01 8.12
N THR A 57 8.57 13.22 8.75
CA THR A 57 8.48 13.17 10.23
C THR A 57 9.73 12.55 10.85
N LEU A 58 10.31 11.50 10.26
CA LEU A 58 11.55 10.90 10.73
C LEU A 58 12.75 11.86 10.60
N VAL A 59 12.91 12.52 9.45
CA VAL A 59 14.02 13.47 9.26
C VAL A 59 13.90 14.66 10.20
N ASN A 60 12.68 15.18 10.40
CA ASN A 60 12.41 16.26 11.35
C ASN A 60 12.66 15.85 12.81
N ALA A 61 12.54 14.55 13.13
CA ALA A 61 12.90 14.03 14.45
C ALA A 61 14.42 13.85 14.63
N LEU A 62 15.16 13.64 13.54
CA LEU A 62 16.61 13.39 13.58
C LEU A 62 17.44 14.67 13.51
N ILE A 63 16.97 15.67 12.76
CA ILE A 63 17.67 16.93 12.56
C ILE A 63 16.95 18.01 13.36
N PRO A 64 17.60 18.62 14.38
CA PRO A 64 17.02 19.72 15.13
C PRO A 64 16.70 20.91 14.21
N GLY A 65 15.44 21.33 14.17
CA GLY A 65 14.95 22.47 13.38
C GLY A 65 13.61 22.16 12.70
N ASP A 66 12.75 23.17 12.50
CA ASP A 66 11.46 22.99 11.81
C ASP A 66 11.68 22.95 10.29
N HIS A 67 12.20 21.82 9.81
CA HIS A 67 12.63 21.61 8.43
C HIS A 67 11.77 20.58 7.71
N TYR A 68 10.55 20.30 8.18
CA TYR A 68 9.67 19.28 7.58
C TYR A 68 9.55 19.42 6.06
N VAL A 69 9.28 20.62 5.55
CA VAL A 69 9.11 20.85 4.10
C VAL A 69 10.42 20.58 3.35
N ALA A 70 11.55 21.05 3.88
CA ALA A 70 12.86 20.79 3.29
C ALA A 70 13.19 19.29 3.32
N ALA A 71 12.86 18.58 4.39
CA ALA A 71 13.03 17.15 4.52
C ALA A 71 12.23 16.39 3.45
N VAL A 72 10.93 16.66 3.31
CA VAL A 72 10.09 16.01 2.29
C VAL A 72 10.62 16.30 0.88
N VAL A 73 11.04 17.54 0.61
CA VAL A 73 11.60 17.92 -0.71
C VAL A 73 12.92 17.20 -0.98
N VAL A 74 13.86 17.18 -0.04
CA VAL A 74 15.16 16.51 -0.20
C VAL A 74 14.98 15.01 -0.39
N VAL A 75 14.13 14.38 0.42
CA VAL A 75 13.84 12.94 0.29
C VAL A 75 13.17 12.63 -1.04
N GLY A 76 12.19 13.45 -1.44
CA GLY A 76 11.52 13.32 -2.73
C GLY A 76 12.49 13.50 -3.90
N MET A 77 13.44 14.44 -3.82
CA MET A 77 14.45 14.65 -4.84
C MET A 77 15.44 13.49 -4.91
N LEU A 78 15.92 12.98 -3.76
CA LEU A 78 16.76 11.79 -3.67
C LEU A 78 16.08 10.56 -4.27
N MET A 79 14.78 10.40 -4.01
CA MET A 79 13.98 9.33 -4.61
C MET A 79 13.94 9.45 -6.13
N ILE A 80 13.66 10.65 -6.68
CA ILE A 80 13.62 10.88 -8.12
C ILE A 80 14.96 10.49 -8.76
N VAL A 81 16.07 10.97 -8.19
CA VAL A 81 17.42 10.62 -8.64
C VAL A 81 17.60 9.10 -8.61
N TYR A 82 17.27 8.46 -7.50
CA TYR A 82 17.41 7.03 -7.35
C TYR A 82 16.57 6.23 -8.37
N VAL A 83 15.37 6.67 -8.73
CA VAL A 83 14.53 5.97 -9.72
C VAL A 83 15.00 6.20 -11.15
N VAL A 84 15.49 7.40 -11.46
CA VAL A 84 16.00 7.73 -12.80
C VAL A 84 17.26 6.94 -13.14
N PHE A 85 18.12 6.68 -12.14
CA PHE A 85 19.38 5.95 -12.31
C PHE A 85 19.31 4.48 -11.83
N GLY A 86 18.34 4.13 -10.99
CA GLY A 86 18.23 2.83 -10.35
C GLY A 86 17.46 1.83 -11.20
N GLY A 87 18.19 0.91 -11.84
CA GLY A 87 17.60 -0.27 -12.44
C GLY A 87 16.91 -1.18 -11.41
N MET A 88 16.02 -2.05 -11.87
CA MET A 88 15.21 -2.94 -11.01
C MET A 88 16.09 -3.80 -10.09
N LEU A 89 17.24 -4.30 -10.57
CA LEU A 89 18.21 -5.08 -9.78
C LEU A 89 18.72 -4.34 -8.54
N ALA A 90 19.09 -3.05 -8.68
CA ALA A 90 19.59 -2.26 -7.57
C ALA A 90 18.51 -2.11 -6.49
N THR A 91 17.25 -1.90 -6.91
CA THR A 91 16.12 -1.78 -5.98
C THR A 91 15.86 -3.09 -5.25
N THR A 92 16.03 -4.24 -5.91
CA THR A 92 15.89 -5.57 -5.28
C THR A 92 16.92 -5.77 -4.18
N TRP A 93 18.20 -5.48 -4.44
CA TRP A 93 19.25 -5.61 -3.42
C TRP A 93 19.03 -4.71 -2.21
N VAL A 94 18.64 -3.46 -2.43
CA VAL A 94 18.31 -2.54 -1.33
C VAL A 94 17.12 -3.07 -0.51
N GLN A 95 16.14 -3.68 -1.16
CA GLN A 95 15.00 -4.28 -0.46
C GLN A 95 15.36 -5.52 0.36
N ILE A 96 16.31 -6.33 -0.09
CA ILE A 96 16.81 -7.48 0.69
C ILE A 96 17.53 -6.98 1.95
N ILE A 97 18.49 -6.06 1.78
CA ILE A 97 19.29 -5.53 2.89
C ILE A 97 18.40 -4.87 3.93
N LYS A 98 17.49 -3.98 3.50
CA LYS A 98 16.60 -3.27 4.43
C LYS A 98 15.64 -4.22 5.15
N ALA A 99 15.18 -5.29 4.50
CA ALA A 99 14.29 -6.26 5.13
C ALA A 99 15.02 -6.99 6.28
N VAL A 100 16.28 -7.41 6.06
CA VAL A 100 17.10 -8.02 7.11
C VAL A 100 17.34 -7.03 8.26
N LEU A 101 17.72 -5.78 7.95
CA LEU A 101 17.92 -4.75 8.95
C LEU A 101 16.66 -4.43 9.77
N LEU A 102 15.51 -4.34 9.10
CA LEU A 102 14.21 -4.11 9.75
C LEU A 102 13.83 -5.26 10.67
N MET A 103 14.01 -6.50 10.22
CA MET A 103 13.73 -7.68 11.05
C MET A 103 14.65 -7.73 12.27
N LEU A 104 15.96 -7.52 12.11
CA LEU A 104 16.90 -7.51 13.23
C LEU A 104 16.63 -6.35 14.20
N GLY A 105 16.36 -5.15 13.69
CA GLY A 105 16.04 -3.98 14.51
C GLY A 105 14.75 -4.17 15.31
N SER A 106 13.71 -4.69 14.68
CA SER A 106 12.45 -5.02 15.37
C SER A 106 12.65 -6.13 16.41
N LEU A 107 13.49 -7.12 16.14
CA LEU A 107 13.79 -8.22 17.08
C LEU A 107 14.53 -7.71 18.31
N ALA A 108 15.57 -6.92 18.08
CA ALA A 108 16.31 -6.27 19.16
C ALA A 108 15.35 -5.44 20.03
N LEU A 109 14.49 -4.64 19.41
CA LEU A 109 13.56 -3.77 20.11
C LEU A 109 12.51 -4.55 20.91
N SER A 110 11.93 -5.62 20.35
CA SER A 110 11.04 -6.52 21.09
C SER A 110 11.73 -7.23 22.26
N ILE A 111 12.98 -7.67 22.10
CA ILE A 111 13.77 -8.28 23.18
C ILE A 111 14.05 -7.25 24.28
N MET A 112 14.40 -6.01 23.94
CA MET A 112 14.65 -4.95 24.91
C MET A 112 13.39 -4.57 25.68
N VAL A 113 12.22 -4.58 25.04
CA VAL A 113 10.94 -4.42 25.75
C VAL A 113 10.79 -5.54 26.77
N LEU A 114 10.99 -6.80 26.39
CA LEU A 114 10.90 -7.92 27.33
C LEU A 114 11.93 -7.84 28.46
N GLN A 115 13.16 -7.39 28.17
CA GLN A 115 14.19 -7.13 29.17
C GLN A 115 13.75 -6.10 30.22
N HIS A 116 13.04 -5.04 29.80
CA HIS A 116 12.49 -4.05 30.71
C HIS A 116 11.49 -4.65 31.71
N PHE A 117 10.84 -5.77 31.36
CA PHE A 117 9.91 -6.52 32.21
C PHE A 117 10.54 -7.79 32.83
N ASP A 118 11.86 -7.84 32.97
CA ASP A 118 12.61 -9.00 33.52
C ASP A 118 12.37 -10.32 32.76
N PHE A 119 12.07 -10.25 31.45
CA PHE A 119 11.61 -11.38 30.63
C PHE A 119 10.31 -12.04 31.12
N SER A 120 9.54 -11.39 32.00
CA SER A 120 8.24 -11.87 32.45
C SER A 120 7.13 -11.42 31.51
N ILE A 121 6.58 -12.38 30.76
CA ILE A 121 5.41 -12.16 29.89
C ILE A 121 4.18 -11.74 30.73
N GLY A 122 4.05 -12.25 31.96
CA GLY A 122 2.97 -11.88 32.88
C GLY A 122 3.03 -10.40 33.25
N LYS A 123 4.18 -9.93 33.76
CA LYS A 123 4.37 -8.50 34.10
C LYS A 123 4.16 -7.58 32.90
N PHE A 124 4.60 -8.00 31.71
CA PHE A 124 4.40 -7.23 30.49
C PHE A 124 2.90 -7.04 30.23
N PHE A 125 2.12 -8.11 30.21
CA PHE A 125 0.69 -8.01 29.93
C PHE A 125 -0.11 -7.37 31.07
N ASP A 126 0.29 -7.55 32.33
CA ASP A 126 -0.31 -6.82 33.46
C ASP A 126 -0.12 -5.30 33.29
N ALA A 127 1.08 -4.88 32.85
CA ALA A 127 1.34 -3.47 32.55
C ALA A 127 0.52 -2.96 31.36
N VAL A 128 0.30 -3.79 30.33
CA VAL A 128 -0.55 -3.44 29.17
C VAL A 128 -2.01 -3.23 29.57
N GLY A 129 -2.52 -4.01 30.52
CA GLY A 129 -3.86 -3.82 31.08
C GLY A 129 -3.99 -2.60 32.00
N ALA A 130 -2.86 -2.03 32.43
CA ALA A 130 -2.79 -0.93 33.41
C ALA A 130 -2.28 0.40 32.81
N VAL A 131 -2.28 0.55 31.49
CA VAL A 131 -1.78 1.77 30.83
C VAL A 131 -2.67 2.97 31.19
N LYS A 132 -2.06 4.07 31.64
CA LYS A 132 -2.76 5.30 31.94
C LYS A 132 -2.79 6.22 30.72
N GLN A 133 -3.97 6.70 30.34
CA GLN A 133 -4.16 7.71 29.31
C GLN A 133 -5.06 8.81 29.87
N GLY A 134 -4.57 10.07 29.93
CA GLY A 134 -5.37 11.19 30.44
C GLY A 134 -5.81 11.03 31.90
N GLY A 135 -5.07 10.26 32.70
CA GLY A 135 -5.37 9.98 34.11
C GLY A 135 -6.23 8.74 34.37
N GLU A 136 -6.85 8.15 33.35
CA GLU A 136 -7.64 6.91 33.47
C GLU A 136 -6.83 5.69 33.03
N THR A 137 -6.97 4.59 33.78
CA THR A 137 -6.42 3.30 33.37
C THR A 137 -7.26 2.74 32.24
N LYS A 138 -6.67 2.59 31.05
CA LYS A 138 -7.29 1.91 29.92
C LYS A 138 -6.67 0.55 29.73
N ASP A 139 -7.50 -0.46 29.81
CA ASP A 139 -7.10 -1.83 29.49
C ASP A 139 -7.04 -2.00 27.96
N PHE A 140 -5.83 -2.09 27.41
CA PHE A 140 -5.61 -2.27 25.97
C PHE A 140 -6.07 -3.63 25.44
N PHE A 141 -6.44 -4.59 26.29
CA PHE A 141 -7.09 -5.83 25.88
C PHE A 141 -8.57 -5.64 25.56
N THR A 142 -9.19 -4.55 26.02
CA THR A 142 -10.60 -4.30 25.70
C THR A 142 -10.75 -3.97 24.21
N PRO A 143 -11.54 -4.75 23.46
CA PRO A 143 -11.77 -4.46 22.06
C PRO A 143 -12.55 -3.15 21.91
N GLY A 144 -12.25 -2.38 20.86
CA GLY A 144 -13.02 -1.18 20.51
C GLY A 144 -12.54 0.15 21.10
N LEU A 145 -11.33 0.21 21.70
CA LEU A 145 -10.76 1.45 22.23
C LEU A 145 -10.57 2.56 21.18
N LYS A 146 -10.22 2.18 19.95
CA LYS A 146 -10.03 3.10 18.82
C LYS A 146 -11.23 3.10 17.87
N PHE A 147 -11.70 1.92 17.49
CA PHE A 147 -12.83 1.73 16.58
C PHE A 147 -14.06 1.34 17.41
N LYS A 148 -14.84 2.35 17.82
CA LYS A 148 -16.07 2.13 18.59
C LYS A 148 -17.16 1.48 17.73
N ASP A 149 -17.19 1.81 16.44
CA ASP A 149 -18.10 1.20 15.48
C ASP A 149 -17.51 -0.10 14.92
N THR A 150 -18.19 -1.22 15.19
CA THR A 150 -17.82 -2.55 14.70
C THR A 150 -17.79 -2.62 13.17
N LEU A 151 -18.65 -1.85 12.49
CA LEU A 151 -18.67 -1.74 11.03
C LEU A 151 -17.40 -1.12 10.46
N GLU A 152 -16.82 -0.13 11.15
CA GLU A 152 -15.58 0.51 10.73
C GLU A 152 -14.40 -0.46 10.83
N LEU A 153 -14.34 -1.24 11.92
CA LEU A 153 -13.34 -2.29 12.10
C LEU A 153 -13.45 -3.37 11.02
N VAL A 154 -14.66 -3.86 10.75
CA VAL A 154 -14.90 -4.84 9.68
C VAL A 154 -14.50 -4.26 8.31
N SER A 155 -14.84 -2.99 8.04
CA SER A 155 -14.46 -2.30 6.81
C SER A 155 -12.93 -2.22 6.66
N LEU A 156 -12.21 -1.84 7.71
CA LEU A 156 -10.75 -1.79 7.71
C LEU A 156 -10.12 -3.18 7.49
N CYS A 157 -10.62 -4.20 8.19
CA CYS A 157 -10.16 -5.58 8.02
C CYS A 157 -10.40 -6.07 6.59
N LEU A 158 -11.56 -5.77 6.01
CA LEU A 158 -11.88 -6.10 4.63
C LEU A 158 -10.94 -5.39 3.65
N ALA A 159 -10.68 -4.09 3.87
CA ALA A 159 -9.73 -3.31 3.08
C ALA A 159 -8.32 -3.90 3.12
N LEU A 160 -7.82 -4.25 4.31
CA LEU A 160 -6.49 -4.83 4.49
C LEU A 160 -6.38 -6.22 3.85
N VAL A 161 -7.33 -7.11 4.15
CA VAL A 161 -7.30 -8.50 3.68
C VAL A 161 -7.46 -8.57 2.16
N MET A 162 -8.44 -7.85 1.60
CA MET A 162 -8.71 -7.87 0.16
C MET A 162 -7.75 -6.96 -0.60
N GLY A 163 -7.44 -5.77 -0.07
CA GLY A 163 -6.58 -4.80 -0.73
C GLY A 163 -5.17 -5.34 -0.96
N THR A 164 -4.59 -6.11 -0.02
CA THR A 164 -3.26 -6.73 -0.22
C THR A 164 -3.14 -7.55 -1.49
N ALA A 165 -4.22 -8.21 -1.93
CA ALA A 165 -4.23 -9.00 -3.16
C ALA A 165 -4.49 -8.16 -4.43
N GLY A 166 -5.02 -6.94 -4.29
CA GLY A 166 -5.27 -6.01 -5.40
C GLY A 166 -4.17 -4.97 -5.63
N LEU A 167 -3.09 -4.97 -4.84
CA LEU A 167 -2.02 -3.97 -4.95
C LEU A 167 -1.10 -4.23 -6.16
N PRO A 168 -1.10 -3.38 -7.19
CA PRO A 168 -0.39 -3.68 -8.45
C PRO A 168 1.13 -3.80 -8.27
N HIS A 169 1.72 -3.01 -7.39
CA HIS A 169 3.15 -3.05 -7.08
C HIS A 169 3.62 -4.35 -6.42
N ILE A 170 2.71 -5.11 -5.80
CA ILE A 170 2.98 -6.46 -5.29
C ILE A 170 2.83 -7.47 -6.43
N LEU A 171 1.77 -7.32 -7.24
CA LEU A 171 1.47 -8.25 -8.33
C LEU A 171 2.59 -8.31 -9.38
N ILE A 172 3.19 -7.17 -9.73
CA ILE A 172 4.27 -7.10 -10.72
C ILE A 172 5.50 -7.92 -10.30
N ARG A 173 5.76 -8.05 -8.99
CA ARG A 173 6.88 -8.85 -8.48
C ARG A 173 6.69 -10.34 -8.68
N PHE A 174 5.46 -10.81 -8.89
CA PHE A 174 5.25 -12.18 -9.29
C PHE A 174 5.69 -12.40 -10.73
N TYR A 175 5.66 -11.41 -11.63
CA TYR A 175 6.07 -11.61 -13.02
C TYR A 175 7.59 -11.76 -13.17
N THR A 176 8.36 -11.26 -12.21
CA THR A 176 9.83 -11.29 -12.24
C THR A 176 10.43 -12.59 -11.70
N VAL A 177 9.65 -13.50 -11.12
CA VAL A 177 10.16 -14.83 -10.71
C VAL A 177 10.13 -15.79 -11.89
N PRO A 178 11.06 -16.75 -12.01
CA PRO A 178 11.14 -17.60 -13.19
C PRO A 178 9.90 -18.48 -13.37
N ASP A 179 9.38 -19.08 -12.29
CA ASP A 179 8.33 -20.11 -12.34
C ASP A 179 7.23 -19.91 -11.29
N ALA A 180 6.05 -20.46 -11.55
CA ALA A 180 4.92 -20.48 -10.63
C ALA A 180 5.23 -21.19 -9.29
N LYS A 181 6.02 -22.27 -9.31
CA LYS A 181 6.43 -22.98 -8.09
C LYS A 181 7.28 -22.08 -7.19
N THR A 182 8.22 -21.34 -7.79
CA THR A 182 9.07 -20.38 -7.11
C THR A 182 8.26 -19.19 -6.58
N ALA A 183 7.28 -18.72 -7.36
CA ALA A 183 6.34 -17.70 -6.91
C ALA A 183 5.56 -18.14 -5.66
N ARG A 184 5.04 -19.37 -5.62
CA ARG A 184 4.33 -19.92 -4.45
C ARG A 184 5.23 -20.02 -3.22
N ALA A 185 6.45 -20.54 -3.39
CA ALA A 185 7.42 -20.62 -2.31
C ALA A 185 7.78 -19.23 -1.76
N SER A 186 7.97 -18.25 -2.65
CA SER A 186 8.24 -16.85 -2.29
C SER A 186 7.09 -16.24 -1.46
N VAL A 187 5.83 -16.50 -1.84
CA VAL A 187 4.66 -16.06 -1.05
C VAL A 187 4.65 -16.69 0.34
N ILE A 188 4.96 -17.98 0.47
CA ILE A 188 4.99 -18.66 1.78
C ILE A 188 6.04 -18.03 2.69
N TRP A 189 7.28 -17.84 2.20
CA TRP A 189 8.34 -17.18 2.97
C TRP A 189 7.98 -15.75 3.35
N ALA A 190 7.45 -14.97 2.40
CA ALA A 190 6.98 -13.62 2.67
C ALA A 190 5.90 -13.61 3.77
N THR A 191 4.98 -14.59 3.75
CA THR A 191 3.93 -14.73 4.76
C THR A 191 4.50 -14.96 6.15
N ILE A 192 5.47 -15.86 6.28
CA ILE A 192 6.11 -16.17 7.57
C ILE A 192 6.84 -14.93 8.11
N ILE A 193 7.63 -14.24 7.26
CA ILE A 193 8.41 -13.07 7.67
C ILE A 193 7.50 -11.91 8.07
N ILE A 194 6.47 -11.61 7.27
CA ILE A 194 5.49 -10.55 7.56
C ILE A 194 4.69 -10.89 8.82
N GLY A 195 4.27 -12.16 8.98
CA GLY A 195 3.57 -12.63 10.17
C GLY A 195 4.41 -12.47 11.43
N LEU A 196 5.68 -12.85 11.37
CA LEU A 196 6.63 -12.67 12.47
C LEU A 196 6.82 -11.18 12.81
N PHE A 197 6.99 -10.32 11.80
CA PHE A 197 7.09 -8.89 12.00
C PHE A 197 5.84 -8.31 12.68
N TYR A 198 4.63 -8.72 12.27
CA TYR A 198 3.39 -8.26 12.93
C TYR A 198 3.31 -8.71 14.40
N LEU A 199 3.72 -9.94 14.72
CA LEU A 199 3.80 -10.36 16.12
C LEU A 199 4.73 -9.45 16.93
N MET A 200 5.89 -9.12 16.37
CA MET A 200 6.87 -8.24 17.00
C MET A 200 6.36 -6.80 17.15
N THR A 201 5.60 -6.31 16.16
CA THR A 201 4.96 -4.98 16.23
C THR A 201 3.99 -4.84 17.38
N THR A 202 3.30 -5.92 17.74
CA THR A 202 2.46 -5.95 18.94
C THR A 202 3.28 -5.74 20.21
N PHE A 203 4.44 -6.40 20.33
CA PHE A 203 5.32 -6.24 21.50
C PHE A 203 5.84 -4.82 21.66
N PHE A 204 6.42 -4.23 20.61
CA PHE A 204 6.95 -2.88 20.72
C PHE A 204 5.88 -1.79 20.65
N GLY A 205 4.72 -2.05 20.04
CA GLY A 205 3.57 -1.14 20.08
C GLY A 205 3.00 -1.03 21.49
N PHE A 206 2.74 -2.15 22.15
CA PHE A 206 2.32 -2.16 23.54
C PHE A 206 3.43 -1.74 24.50
N GLY A 207 4.68 -2.11 24.24
CA GLY A 207 5.85 -1.64 24.97
C GLY A 207 5.98 -0.12 24.93
N ALA A 208 5.70 0.52 23.78
CA ALA A 208 5.70 1.97 23.68
C ALA A 208 4.57 2.58 24.53
N ALA A 209 3.36 1.99 24.47
CA ALA A 209 2.22 2.43 25.26
C ALA A 209 2.46 2.32 26.78
N THR A 210 3.16 1.28 27.24
CA THR A 210 3.44 1.07 28.68
C THR A 210 4.63 1.86 29.19
N ILE A 211 5.74 1.89 28.45
CA ILE A 211 7.01 2.48 28.91
C ILE A 211 7.04 4.00 28.69
N ILE A 212 6.58 4.48 27.54
CA ILE A 212 6.61 5.90 27.18
C ILE A 212 5.34 6.61 27.65
N GLY A 213 4.20 5.90 27.59
CA GLY A 213 2.90 6.44 27.89
C GLY A 213 2.21 7.05 26.66
N PRO A 214 0.89 6.83 26.48
CA PRO A 214 0.16 7.32 25.30
C PRO A 214 0.18 8.84 25.15
N ASP A 215 0.13 9.58 26.27
CA ASP A 215 0.08 11.05 26.26
C ASP A 215 1.36 11.67 25.67
N HIS A 216 2.52 11.05 25.92
CA HIS A 216 3.79 11.50 25.34
C HIS A 216 3.89 11.17 23.84
N ILE A 217 3.37 10.01 23.43
CA ILE A 217 3.35 9.57 22.02
C ILE A 217 2.47 10.52 21.19
N TRP A 218 1.28 10.87 21.66
CA TRP A 218 0.39 11.81 20.96
C TRP A 218 0.88 13.26 21.01
N GLY A 219 1.64 13.65 22.04
CA GLY A 219 2.21 14.99 22.15
C GLY A 219 3.26 15.32 21.09
N LYS A 220 3.96 14.32 20.54
CA LYS A 220 4.93 14.49 19.45
C LYS A 220 4.32 14.10 18.10
N ASP A 221 4.34 12.80 17.79
CA ASP A 221 3.78 12.21 16.58
C ASP A 221 3.68 10.70 16.79
N SER A 222 2.47 10.15 16.67
CA SER A 222 2.23 8.71 16.77
C SER A 222 3.02 7.87 15.76
N ASN A 223 3.44 8.45 14.63
CA ASN A 223 4.25 7.77 13.62
C ASN A 223 5.69 7.48 14.11
N LEU A 224 6.15 8.14 15.19
CA LEU A 224 7.49 8.00 15.77
C LEU A 224 7.54 7.05 16.97
N SER A 225 6.47 6.31 17.25
CA SER A 225 6.37 5.44 18.43
C SER A 225 7.53 4.44 18.56
N ALA A 226 7.89 3.76 17.47
CA ALA A 226 8.97 2.77 17.49
C ALA A 226 10.38 3.41 17.65
N PRO A 227 10.75 4.47 16.88
CA PRO A 227 11.97 5.23 17.16
C PRO A 227 12.06 5.75 18.60
N GLN A 228 11.00 6.34 19.14
CA GLN A 228 11.00 6.85 20.52
C GLN A 228 11.21 5.75 21.55
N LEU A 229 10.62 4.58 21.33
CA LEU A 229 10.86 3.42 22.18
C LEU A 229 12.32 2.95 22.11
N ALA A 230 12.92 3.00 20.92
CA ALA A 230 14.34 2.72 20.72
C ALA A 230 15.22 3.72 21.49
N GLU A 231 14.83 5.00 21.53
CA GLU A 231 15.53 6.03 22.29
C GLU A 231 15.50 5.75 23.80
N VAL A 232 14.32 5.39 24.34
CA VAL A 232 14.15 5.13 25.76
C VAL A 232 14.87 3.86 26.21
N LEU A 233 14.84 2.81 25.39
CA LEU A 233 15.42 1.51 25.76
C LEU A 233 16.92 1.40 25.43
N GLY A 234 17.36 1.95 24.30
CA GLY A 234 18.71 1.79 23.76
C GLY A 234 19.49 3.08 23.54
N GLY A 235 18.95 4.22 23.96
CA GLY A 235 19.59 5.52 23.83
C GLY A 235 19.64 6.06 22.40
N GLN A 236 20.40 7.15 22.23
CA GLN A 236 20.47 7.89 20.95
C GLN A 236 21.02 7.07 19.79
N ILE A 237 21.95 6.13 20.05
CA ILE A 237 22.54 5.28 19.01
C ILE A 237 21.46 4.33 18.45
N PHE A 238 20.65 3.72 19.32
CA PHE A 238 19.61 2.82 18.88
C PHE A 238 18.44 3.56 18.22
N PHE A 239 18.08 4.74 18.73
CA PHE A 239 17.18 5.68 18.05
C PHE A 239 17.65 6.00 16.62
N ALA A 240 18.92 6.38 16.46
CA ALA A 240 19.48 6.70 15.15
C ALA A 240 19.50 5.48 14.23
N PHE A 241 19.83 4.29 14.74
CA PHE A 241 19.79 3.05 13.98
C PHE A 241 18.38 2.70 13.49
N ILE A 242 17.38 2.65 14.38
CA ILE A 242 15.99 2.32 14.01
C ILE A 242 15.43 3.37 13.06
N SER A 243 15.75 4.64 13.27
CA SER A 243 15.31 5.72 12.38
C SER A 243 15.97 5.65 11.02
N ALA A 244 17.27 5.32 10.93
CA ALA A 244 17.97 5.12 9.67
C ALA A 244 17.40 3.92 8.89
N VAL A 245 17.08 2.82 9.59
CA VAL A 245 16.45 1.63 8.98
C VAL A 245 15.04 1.96 8.50
N ALA A 246 14.24 2.69 9.28
CA ALA A 246 12.91 3.13 8.89
C ALA A 246 12.99 4.06 7.65
N PHE A 247 13.92 5.02 7.66
CA PHE A 247 14.17 5.93 6.56
C PHE A 247 14.59 5.19 5.27
N ALA A 248 15.56 4.28 5.36
CA ALA A 248 15.97 3.42 4.25
C ALA A 248 14.82 2.55 3.73
N THR A 249 13.96 2.09 4.64
CA THR A 249 12.76 1.31 4.30
C THR A 249 11.81 2.13 3.45
N ILE A 250 11.50 3.35 3.90
CA ILE A 250 10.64 4.30 3.19
C ILE A 250 11.22 4.59 1.81
N LEU A 251 12.46 5.08 1.72
CA LEU A 251 13.08 5.45 0.44
C LEU A 251 13.00 4.32 -0.59
N ALA A 252 13.29 3.10 -0.16
CA ALA A 252 13.26 1.94 -1.04
C ALA A 252 11.84 1.45 -1.38
N VAL A 253 10.84 1.68 -0.52
CA VAL A 253 9.43 1.43 -0.88
C VAL A 253 9.00 2.44 -1.93
N VAL A 254 9.29 3.73 -1.73
CA VAL A 254 8.86 4.76 -2.67
C VAL A 254 9.55 4.60 -4.02
N ALA A 255 10.83 4.24 -4.06
CA ALA A 255 11.50 3.91 -5.31
C ALA A 255 10.78 2.77 -6.08
N GLY A 256 10.43 1.69 -5.39
CA GLY A 256 9.69 0.57 -6.00
C GLY A 256 8.29 0.94 -6.49
N LEU A 257 7.56 1.77 -5.72
CA LEU A 257 6.24 2.28 -6.11
C LEU A 257 6.34 3.21 -7.32
N THR A 258 7.37 4.06 -7.38
CA THR A 258 7.59 5.00 -8.48
C THR A 258 7.93 4.25 -9.77
N ILE A 259 8.80 3.23 -9.69
CA ILE A 259 9.08 2.35 -10.84
C ILE A 259 7.79 1.70 -11.31
N SER A 260 7.02 1.07 -10.40
CA SER A 260 5.75 0.43 -10.74
C SER A 260 4.76 1.41 -11.40
N ALA A 261 4.61 2.63 -10.87
CA ALA A 261 3.74 3.66 -11.43
C ALA A 261 4.21 4.10 -12.82
N SER A 262 5.52 4.31 -12.97
CA SER A 262 6.12 4.75 -14.24
C SER A 262 6.05 3.68 -15.34
N THR A 263 6.26 2.42 -14.99
CA THR A 263 6.13 1.28 -15.91
C THR A 263 4.68 1.09 -16.31
N SER A 264 3.73 1.13 -15.38
CA SER A 264 2.31 1.05 -15.72
C SER A 264 1.89 2.20 -16.63
N PHE A 265 2.35 3.44 -16.41
CA PHE A 265 2.03 4.52 -17.33
C PHE A 265 2.68 4.36 -18.71
N ALA A 266 3.99 4.09 -18.75
CA ALA A 266 4.73 3.98 -20.00
C ALA A 266 4.23 2.80 -20.84
N HIS A 267 4.06 1.64 -20.20
CA HIS A 267 3.63 0.42 -20.88
C HIS A 267 2.13 0.42 -21.19
N ASP A 268 1.26 0.67 -20.19
CA ASP A 268 -0.18 0.51 -20.37
C ASP A 268 -0.83 1.73 -21.02
N ILE A 269 -0.42 2.95 -20.65
CA ILE A 269 -1.01 4.18 -21.20
C ILE A 269 -0.27 4.60 -22.47
N PHE A 270 1.04 4.81 -22.41
CA PHE A 270 1.76 5.40 -23.54
C PHE A 270 1.91 4.43 -24.72
N VAL A 271 2.44 3.22 -24.51
CA VAL A 271 2.64 2.26 -25.60
C VAL A 271 1.32 1.64 -26.05
N ASN A 272 0.52 1.10 -25.14
CA ASN A 272 -0.65 0.31 -25.52
C ASN A 272 -1.92 1.14 -25.78
N VAL A 273 -2.19 2.19 -25.00
CA VAL A 273 -3.40 3.02 -25.18
C VAL A 273 -3.20 4.13 -26.21
N ILE A 274 -2.11 4.89 -26.13
CA ILE A 274 -1.85 6.03 -27.02
C ILE A 274 -1.26 5.56 -28.36
N HIS A 275 -0.27 4.67 -28.34
CA HIS A 275 0.43 4.22 -29.55
C HIS A 275 -0.07 2.88 -30.10
N HIS A 276 -1.17 2.35 -29.59
CA HIS A 276 -1.79 1.10 -30.06
C HIS A 276 -0.81 -0.07 -30.22
N GLY A 277 0.11 -0.22 -29.26
CA GLY A 277 1.05 -1.36 -29.17
C GLY A 277 2.27 -1.26 -30.08
N LYS A 278 2.57 -0.09 -30.65
CA LYS A 278 3.78 0.14 -31.46
C LYS A 278 4.68 1.19 -30.84
N GLU A 279 5.90 0.80 -30.48
CA GLU A 279 6.94 1.80 -30.21
C GLU A 279 7.34 2.50 -31.51
N HIS A 280 7.30 3.83 -31.54
CA HIS A 280 7.76 4.60 -32.70
C HIS A 280 9.29 4.73 -32.75
N LYS A 281 9.97 4.74 -31.60
CA LYS A 281 11.43 4.79 -31.49
C LYS A 281 11.96 3.86 -30.40
N PRO A 282 13.07 3.14 -30.63
CA PRO A 282 13.69 2.31 -29.61
C PRO A 282 14.14 3.15 -28.40
N GLY A 283 13.70 2.76 -27.21
CA GLY A 283 14.01 3.44 -25.94
C GLY A 283 13.09 4.61 -25.58
N GLU A 284 11.99 4.81 -26.32
CA GLU A 284 10.99 5.83 -26.00
C GLU A 284 10.20 5.48 -24.74
N GLU A 285 9.85 4.20 -24.53
CA GLU A 285 9.18 3.72 -23.31
C GLU A 285 9.99 4.06 -22.05
N ILE A 286 11.31 3.84 -22.08
CA ILE A 286 12.21 4.15 -20.95
C ILE A 286 12.23 5.67 -20.67
N ARG A 287 12.23 6.50 -21.72
CA ARG A 287 12.21 7.96 -21.57
C ARG A 287 10.91 8.43 -20.93
N VAL A 288 9.76 7.92 -21.41
CA VAL A 288 8.44 8.24 -20.87
C VAL A 288 8.30 7.73 -19.44
N ALA A 289 8.83 6.55 -19.12
CA ALA A 289 8.87 6.04 -17.75
C ALA A 289 9.62 7.00 -16.82
N ARG A 290 10.82 7.49 -17.20
CA ARG A 290 11.58 8.46 -16.39
C ARG A 290 10.84 9.79 -16.20
N ILE A 291 10.20 10.32 -17.24
CA ILE A 291 9.40 11.56 -17.16
C ILE A 291 8.20 11.34 -16.24
N THR A 292 7.53 10.19 -16.35
CA THR A 292 6.39 9.86 -15.48
C THR A 292 6.81 9.71 -14.03
N ALA A 293 7.93 9.03 -13.77
CA ALA A 293 8.50 8.91 -12.43
C ALA A 293 8.75 10.29 -11.79
N PHE A 294 9.27 11.23 -12.58
CA PHE A 294 9.46 12.61 -12.15
C PHE A 294 8.13 13.32 -11.81
N ALA A 295 7.15 13.23 -12.71
CA ALA A 295 5.84 13.87 -12.52
C ALA A 295 5.08 13.30 -11.31
N VAL A 296 5.03 11.96 -11.19
CA VAL A 296 4.38 11.27 -10.06
C VAL A 296 5.10 11.61 -8.74
N GLY A 297 6.43 11.70 -8.76
CA GLY A 297 7.22 12.13 -7.61
C GLY A 297 6.87 13.54 -7.14
N ILE A 298 6.78 14.51 -8.06
CA ILE A 298 6.37 15.89 -7.73
C ILE A 298 4.97 15.92 -7.13
N VAL A 299 4.01 15.22 -7.75
CA VAL A 299 2.64 15.15 -7.25
C VAL A 299 2.61 14.57 -5.83
N ALA A 300 3.36 13.51 -5.57
CA ALA A 300 3.45 12.90 -4.25
C ALA A 300 4.07 13.85 -3.20
N ILE A 301 5.12 14.61 -3.56
CA ILE A 301 5.75 15.61 -2.68
C ILE A 301 4.75 16.72 -2.31
N VAL A 302 4.07 17.28 -3.31
CA VAL A 302 3.09 18.36 -3.09
C VAL A 302 1.95 17.87 -2.19
N LEU A 303 1.38 16.70 -2.51
CA LEU A 303 0.30 16.13 -1.72
C LEU A 303 0.74 15.75 -0.29
N ALA A 304 1.97 15.28 -0.10
CA ALA A 304 2.51 14.99 1.22
C ALA A 304 2.66 16.24 2.09
N ILE A 305 3.07 17.38 1.51
CA ILE A 305 3.14 18.66 2.23
C ILE A 305 1.75 19.12 2.67
N VAL A 306 0.75 19.00 1.80
CA VAL A 306 -0.65 19.36 2.11
C VAL A 306 -1.23 18.45 3.19
N LEU A 307 -0.95 17.15 3.13
CA LEU A 307 -1.51 16.15 4.04
C LEU A 307 -0.62 15.85 5.26
N ARG A 308 0.35 16.71 5.60
CA ARG A 308 1.43 16.42 6.58
C ARG A 308 0.97 16.05 7.99
N TYR A 309 -0.22 16.46 8.41
CA TYR A 309 -0.76 16.16 9.75
C TYR A 309 -1.63 14.90 9.79
N GLN A 310 -1.85 14.26 8.64
CA GLN A 310 -2.63 13.04 8.57
C GLN A 310 -1.80 11.85 9.05
N ASN A 311 -2.47 10.90 9.71
CA ASN A 311 -1.81 9.69 10.17
C ASN A 311 -1.41 8.81 8.97
N VAL A 312 -0.17 8.33 8.96
CA VAL A 312 0.35 7.50 7.85
C VAL A 312 -0.44 6.20 7.70
N ALA A 313 -0.88 5.58 8.81
CA ALA A 313 -1.69 4.37 8.79
C ALA A 313 -3.06 4.60 8.14
N PHE A 314 -3.65 5.79 8.31
CA PHE A 314 -4.89 6.16 7.65
C PHE A 314 -4.70 6.24 6.13
N LEU A 315 -3.70 6.99 5.67
CA LEU A 315 -3.39 7.14 4.24
C LEU A 315 -3.08 5.81 3.55
N VAL A 316 -2.35 4.92 4.24
CA VAL A 316 -2.13 3.54 3.76
C VAL A 316 -3.45 2.78 3.67
N GLY A 317 -4.32 2.89 4.67
CA GLY A 317 -5.65 2.29 4.67
C GLY A 317 -6.52 2.73 3.49
N LEU A 318 -6.42 3.99 3.06
CA LEU A 318 -7.13 4.52 1.89
C LEU A 318 -6.75 3.78 0.61
N ALA A 319 -5.45 3.62 0.38
CA ALA A 319 -4.98 2.93 -0.81
C ALA A 319 -5.31 1.43 -0.81
N PHE A 320 -5.31 0.79 0.36
CA PHE A 320 -5.85 -0.56 0.51
C PHE A 320 -7.33 -0.63 0.14
N ALA A 321 -8.14 0.34 0.58
CA ALA A 321 -9.56 0.39 0.25
C ALA A 321 -9.80 0.57 -1.26
N VAL A 322 -9.03 1.43 -1.93
CA VAL A 322 -9.09 1.61 -3.39
C VAL A 322 -8.70 0.33 -4.11
N ALA A 323 -7.58 -0.30 -3.73
CA ALA A 323 -7.11 -1.55 -4.33
C ALA A 323 -8.10 -2.71 -4.11
N ALA A 324 -8.68 -2.81 -2.90
CA ALA A 324 -9.72 -3.77 -2.59
C ALA A 324 -10.94 -3.57 -3.49
N SER A 325 -11.37 -2.32 -3.70
CA SER A 325 -12.63 -2.02 -4.38
C SER A 325 -12.55 -2.11 -5.90
N ALA A 326 -11.44 -1.64 -6.50
CA ALA A 326 -11.28 -1.57 -7.94
C ALA A 326 -10.59 -2.81 -8.52
N ASN A 327 -9.44 -3.19 -7.97
CA ASN A 327 -8.54 -4.15 -8.62
C ASN A 327 -8.95 -5.59 -8.33
N LEU A 328 -9.16 -5.94 -7.06
CA LEU A 328 -9.40 -7.32 -6.66
C LEU A 328 -10.65 -7.94 -7.32
N PRO A 329 -11.83 -7.29 -7.34
CA PRO A 329 -13.02 -7.85 -7.98
C PRO A 329 -12.79 -8.14 -9.46
N VAL A 330 -12.15 -7.20 -10.16
CA VAL A 330 -11.91 -7.31 -11.60
C VAL A 330 -10.86 -8.39 -11.92
N VAL A 331 -9.80 -8.49 -11.12
CA VAL A 331 -8.83 -9.60 -11.23
C VAL A 331 -9.50 -10.95 -10.98
N CYS A 332 -10.24 -11.10 -9.88
CA CYS A 332 -10.91 -12.36 -9.54
C CYS A 332 -11.92 -12.79 -10.62
N LEU A 333 -12.77 -11.87 -11.10
CA LEU A 333 -13.74 -12.19 -12.15
C LEU A 333 -13.06 -12.50 -13.49
N THR A 334 -11.93 -11.86 -13.78
CA THR A 334 -11.12 -12.18 -14.96
C THR A 334 -10.47 -13.56 -14.88
N LEU A 335 -10.10 -14.03 -13.69
CA LEU A 335 -9.50 -15.35 -13.53
C LEU A 335 -10.56 -16.47 -13.50
N PHE A 336 -11.68 -16.27 -12.79
CA PHE A 336 -12.59 -17.36 -12.44
C PHE A 336 -13.94 -17.34 -13.18
N TRP A 337 -14.33 -16.24 -13.83
CA TRP A 337 -15.64 -16.14 -14.47
C TRP A 337 -15.55 -16.16 -15.99
N LYS A 338 -16.07 -17.23 -16.60
CA LYS A 338 -16.07 -17.46 -18.06
C LYS A 338 -16.74 -16.34 -18.88
N ARG A 339 -17.81 -15.73 -18.36
CA ARG A 339 -18.61 -14.72 -19.09
C ARG A 339 -18.10 -13.29 -18.96
N PHE A 340 -17.12 -13.05 -18.09
CA PHE A 340 -16.69 -11.70 -17.78
C PHE A 340 -15.97 -11.03 -18.97
N ASN A 341 -16.26 -9.75 -19.19
CA ASN A 341 -15.91 -9.07 -20.43
C ASN A 341 -15.39 -7.64 -20.20
N THR A 342 -15.05 -6.96 -21.29
CA THR A 342 -14.50 -5.60 -21.28
C THR A 342 -15.38 -4.61 -20.52
N THR A 343 -16.70 -4.68 -20.71
CA THR A 343 -17.65 -3.75 -20.07
C THR A 343 -17.69 -3.97 -18.56
N GLY A 344 -17.71 -5.23 -18.13
CA GLY A 344 -17.59 -5.60 -16.72
C GLY A 344 -16.28 -5.13 -16.09
N ALA A 345 -15.15 -5.30 -16.79
CA ALA A 345 -13.84 -4.85 -16.31
C ALA A 345 -13.77 -3.33 -16.13
N VAL A 346 -14.23 -2.57 -17.13
CA VAL A 346 -14.23 -1.11 -17.10
C VAL A 346 -15.18 -0.57 -16.03
N MET A 347 -16.40 -1.08 -15.94
CA MET A 347 -17.37 -0.65 -14.93
C MET A 347 -16.90 -1.00 -13.52
N GLY A 348 -16.34 -2.19 -13.31
CA GLY A 348 -15.78 -2.59 -12.02
C GLY A 348 -14.63 -1.69 -11.58
N LEU A 349 -13.65 -1.43 -12.47
CA LEU A 349 -12.52 -0.55 -12.18
C LEU A 349 -12.98 0.89 -11.94
N ALA A 350 -13.83 1.43 -12.81
CA ALA A 350 -14.30 2.81 -12.71
C ALA A 350 -15.14 3.02 -11.44
N VAL A 351 -16.18 2.22 -11.24
CA VAL A 351 -17.07 2.37 -10.07
C VAL A 351 -16.32 2.08 -8.78
N GLY A 352 -15.47 1.04 -8.73
CA GLY A 352 -14.64 0.75 -7.55
C GLY A 352 -13.68 1.89 -7.21
N LEU A 353 -13.02 2.48 -8.21
CA LEU A 353 -12.09 3.60 -8.03
C LEU A 353 -12.82 4.88 -7.61
N PHE A 354 -13.83 5.31 -8.37
CA PHE A 354 -14.53 6.55 -8.07
C PHE A 354 -15.35 6.48 -6.78
N SER A 355 -16.01 5.35 -6.49
CA SER A 355 -16.77 5.20 -5.24
C SER A 355 -15.84 5.19 -4.03
N SER A 356 -14.71 4.48 -4.09
CA SER A 356 -13.75 4.51 -2.98
C SER A 356 -13.22 5.92 -2.74
N ILE A 357 -12.75 6.63 -3.78
CA ILE A 357 -12.30 8.02 -3.64
C ILE A 357 -13.41 8.93 -3.11
N LEU A 358 -14.64 8.81 -3.63
CA LEU A 358 -15.77 9.63 -3.20
C LEU A 358 -16.05 9.42 -1.71
N PHE A 359 -16.20 8.17 -1.25
CA PHE A 359 -16.46 7.91 0.17
C PHE A 359 -15.28 8.28 1.07
N ILE A 360 -14.04 8.24 0.58
CA ILE A 360 -12.86 8.74 1.30
C ILE A 360 -12.96 10.25 1.50
N VAL A 361 -13.29 10.99 0.44
CA VAL A 361 -13.47 12.45 0.51
C VAL A 361 -14.63 12.81 1.42
N LEU A 362 -15.70 12.00 1.45
CA LEU A 362 -16.87 12.18 2.33
C LEU A 362 -16.68 11.67 3.76
N SER A 363 -15.54 11.05 4.08
CA SER A 363 -15.28 10.40 5.37
C SER A 363 -14.96 11.42 6.48
N PRO A 364 -15.16 11.07 7.77
CA PRO A 364 -14.83 11.93 8.90
C PRO A 364 -13.37 12.35 8.99
N ASN A 365 -12.45 11.71 8.25
CA ASN A 365 -11.03 12.07 8.26
C ASN A 365 -10.70 13.22 7.31
N VAL A 366 -11.57 13.50 6.35
CA VAL A 366 -11.42 14.56 5.34
C VAL A 366 -12.48 15.64 5.53
N MET A 367 -13.70 15.25 5.91
CA MET A 367 -14.80 16.15 6.29
C MET A 367 -15.00 16.16 7.81
N GLY A 368 -14.87 17.32 8.42
CA GLY A 368 -15.13 17.52 9.84
C GLY A 368 -15.34 18.99 10.14
N ILE A 369 -16.19 19.30 11.12
CA ILE A 369 -16.36 20.66 11.61
C ILE A 369 -15.36 20.85 12.74
N ASP A 370 -14.28 21.58 12.48
CA ASP A 370 -13.29 21.89 13.51
C ASP A 370 -13.69 23.15 14.26
N GLY A 371 -13.56 23.09 15.59
CA GLY A 371 -13.69 24.27 16.43
C GLY A 371 -12.58 25.30 16.17
N PRO A 372 -12.77 26.56 16.57
CA PRO A 372 -11.78 27.63 16.39
C PRO A 372 -10.45 27.38 17.11
N GLU A 373 -10.40 26.45 18.07
CA GLU A 373 -9.21 26.04 18.83
C GLU A 373 -8.24 25.13 18.05
N VAL A 374 -8.68 24.52 16.95
CA VAL A 374 -7.82 23.69 16.10
C VAL A 374 -7.01 24.61 15.18
N ALA A 375 -5.68 24.56 15.31
CA ALA A 375 -4.74 25.27 14.45
C ALA A 375 -5.11 25.06 12.97
N GLU A 376 -5.14 26.13 12.16
CA GLU A 376 -5.56 26.09 10.74
C GLU A 376 -4.92 24.95 9.95
N ALA A 377 -3.66 24.65 10.24
CA ALA A 377 -2.90 23.60 9.58
C ALA A 377 -3.39 22.17 9.90
N LYS A 378 -4.10 21.97 11.02
CA LYS A 378 -4.67 20.68 11.47
C LYS A 378 -6.18 20.55 11.17
N ARG A 379 -6.80 21.56 10.57
CA ARG A 379 -8.22 21.52 10.22
C ARG A 379 -8.46 20.51 9.09
N HIS A 380 -9.61 19.85 9.15
CA HIS A 380 -10.16 19.03 8.09
C HIS A 380 -10.24 19.86 6.80
N LEU A 381 -9.90 19.22 5.69
CA LEU A 381 -9.87 19.83 4.36
C LEU A 381 -11.24 20.38 3.96
N ILE A 382 -12.32 19.77 4.47
CA ILE A 382 -13.69 20.19 4.21
C ILE A 382 -14.40 20.41 5.55
N GLN A 383 -14.74 21.67 5.83
CA GLN A 383 -15.47 22.09 7.03
C GLN A 383 -16.97 21.82 6.89
N ALA A 384 -17.35 20.55 6.79
CA ALA A 384 -18.73 20.09 6.72
C ALA A 384 -18.91 18.82 7.56
N ALA A 385 -20.14 18.58 8.02
CA ALA A 385 -20.46 17.32 8.69
C ALA A 385 -20.20 16.14 7.74
N PRO A 386 -19.54 15.06 8.21
CA PRO A 386 -19.26 13.91 7.36
C PRO A 386 -20.58 13.30 6.87
N LEU A 387 -20.74 13.26 5.55
CA LEU A 387 -21.90 12.64 4.91
C LEU A 387 -21.84 11.11 4.97
N PHE A 388 -20.65 10.56 5.19
CA PHE A 388 -20.43 9.13 5.38
C PHE A 388 -19.78 8.88 6.74
N PRO A 389 -20.39 8.08 7.64
CA PRO A 389 -19.94 7.97 9.03
C PRO A 389 -18.67 7.13 9.22
N LEU A 390 -18.30 6.29 8.24
CA LEU A 390 -17.17 5.36 8.39
C LEU A 390 -15.87 5.97 7.84
N ALA A 391 -14.80 5.89 8.62
CA ALA A 391 -13.46 6.29 8.20
C ALA A 391 -12.92 5.49 7.00
N ASN A 392 -13.29 4.21 6.92
CA ASN A 392 -12.88 3.31 5.84
C ASN A 392 -14.10 2.93 4.99
N PRO A 393 -14.09 3.18 3.67
CA PRO A 393 -15.23 2.94 2.80
C PRO A 393 -15.37 1.51 2.29
N ALA A 394 -14.38 0.64 2.53
CA ALA A 394 -14.27 -0.66 1.85
C ALA A 394 -15.52 -1.53 1.97
N ILE A 395 -16.24 -1.49 3.09
CA ILE A 395 -17.49 -2.24 3.28
C ILE A 395 -18.59 -1.86 2.28
N VAL A 396 -18.57 -0.64 1.74
CA VAL A 396 -19.53 -0.16 0.73
C VAL A 396 -18.90 -0.14 -0.66
N SER A 397 -17.68 0.37 -0.80
CA SER A 397 -17.03 0.52 -2.10
C SER A 397 -16.64 -0.83 -2.72
N LEU A 398 -16.30 -1.85 -1.92
CA LEU A 398 -15.99 -3.19 -2.45
C LEU A 398 -17.22 -3.86 -3.08
N PRO A 399 -18.38 -4.00 -2.38
CA PRO A 399 -19.58 -4.51 -3.01
C PRO A 399 -20.01 -3.71 -4.23
N LEU A 400 -19.90 -2.37 -4.21
CA LEU A 400 -20.24 -1.55 -5.36
C LEU A 400 -19.35 -1.84 -6.57
N GLY A 401 -18.04 -1.97 -6.38
CA GLY A 401 -17.12 -2.36 -7.45
C GLY A 401 -17.44 -3.74 -8.02
N LEU A 402 -17.72 -4.72 -7.14
CA LEU A 402 -18.12 -6.07 -7.55
C LEU A 402 -19.46 -6.08 -8.31
N LEU A 403 -20.47 -5.39 -7.80
CA LEU A 403 -21.80 -5.29 -8.41
C LEU A 403 -21.71 -4.59 -9.77
N ALA A 404 -20.96 -3.49 -9.89
CA ALA A 404 -20.74 -2.82 -11.17
C ALA A 404 -20.05 -3.73 -12.18
N ALA A 405 -19.08 -4.54 -11.73
CA ALA A 405 -18.39 -5.51 -12.56
C ALA A 405 -19.33 -6.62 -13.07
N VAL A 406 -20.22 -7.10 -12.20
CA VAL A 406 -21.25 -8.11 -12.53
C VAL A 406 -22.30 -7.53 -13.47
N ILE A 407 -22.86 -6.37 -13.16
CA ILE A 407 -23.86 -5.69 -13.98
C ILE A 407 -23.29 -5.36 -15.37
N GLY A 408 -22.08 -4.79 -15.42
CA GLY A 408 -21.39 -4.51 -16.69
C GLY A 408 -21.17 -5.75 -17.54
N THR A 409 -20.89 -6.89 -16.90
CA THR A 409 -20.76 -8.17 -17.58
C THR A 409 -22.08 -8.65 -18.18
N LEU A 410 -23.19 -8.48 -17.45
CA LEU A 410 -24.52 -8.90 -17.89
C LEU A 410 -25.11 -7.99 -18.98
N LEU A 411 -24.74 -6.71 -18.99
CA LEU A 411 -25.23 -5.72 -19.97
C LEU A 411 -24.79 -6.01 -21.41
N LYS A 412 -23.58 -6.54 -21.60
CA LYS A 412 -23.03 -6.77 -22.93
C LYS A 412 -22.32 -8.11 -22.99
N ARG A 413 -22.73 -8.98 -23.91
CA ARG A 413 -22.03 -10.25 -24.14
C ARG A 413 -20.89 -10.07 -25.14
N GLU A 414 -19.72 -10.64 -24.83
CA GLU A 414 -18.53 -10.58 -25.69
C GLU A 414 -18.02 -12.02 -25.97
N PRO A 415 -18.46 -12.67 -27.07
CA PRO A 415 -18.10 -14.06 -27.36
C PRO A 415 -16.59 -14.29 -27.55
N SER A 416 -15.85 -13.28 -27.99
CA SER A 416 -14.39 -13.33 -28.12
C SER A 416 -13.67 -13.42 -26.77
N ALA A 417 -14.24 -12.83 -25.71
CA ALA A 417 -13.69 -12.97 -24.37
C ALA A 417 -14.01 -14.36 -23.78
N GLU A 418 -15.21 -14.90 -24.09
CA GLU A 418 -15.61 -16.26 -23.68
C GLU A 418 -14.74 -17.35 -24.32
N SER A 419 -14.34 -17.19 -25.59
CA SER A 419 -13.51 -18.18 -26.29
C SER A 419 -12.07 -18.23 -25.77
N LYS A 420 -11.48 -17.06 -25.49
CA LYS A 420 -10.14 -16.93 -24.92
C LYS A 420 -10.04 -17.43 -23.48
N PHE A 421 -11.16 -17.61 -22.78
CA PHE A 421 -11.16 -18.12 -21.40
C PHE A 421 -10.58 -19.53 -21.28
N ALA A 422 -10.83 -20.40 -22.27
CA ALA A 422 -10.30 -21.77 -22.24
C ALA A 422 -8.77 -21.78 -22.35
N GLU A 423 -8.22 -20.97 -23.26
CA GLU A 423 -6.79 -20.77 -23.42
C GLU A 423 -6.16 -20.16 -22.16
N MET A 424 -6.78 -19.11 -21.62
CA MET A 424 -6.35 -18.47 -20.38
C MET A 424 -6.33 -19.45 -19.20
N THR A 425 -7.36 -20.28 -19.05
CA THR A 425 -7.45 -21.28 -17.96
C THR A 425 -6.34 -22.33 -18.08
N VAL A 426 -6.10 -22.83 -19.29
CA VAL A 426 -5.01 -23.79 -19.54
C VAL A 426 -3.66 -23.15 -19.21
N ARG A 427 -3.37 -21.95 -19.73
CA ARG A 427 -2.12 -21.24 -19.46
C ARG A 427 -1.94 -20.92 -17.98
N ALA A 428 -3.00 -20.46 -17.31
CA ALA A 428 -2.98 -20.15 -15.88
C ALA A 428 -2.62 -21.35 -15.00
N HIS A 429 -3.16 -22.54 -15.29
CA HIS A 429 -2.96 -23.74 -14.47
C HIS A 429 -1.77 -24.60 -14.88
N THR A 430 -1.37 -24.60 -16.15
CA THR A 430 -0.30 -25.46 -16.67
C THR A 430 1.00 -24.72 -16.92
N GLY A 431 0.97 -23.39 -17.03
CA GLY A 431 2.11 -22.58 -17.47
C GLY A 431 2.45 -22.74 -18.96
N LEU A 432 1.71 -23.57 -19.72
CA LEU A 432 1.95 -23.77 -21.16
C LEU A 432 1.69 -22.46 -21.91
N GLY A 433 2.72 -21.96 -22.61
CA GLY A 433 2.67 -20.69 -23.34
C GLY A 433 2.89 -19.45 -22.47
N ALA A 434 3.24 -19.60 -21.18
CA ALA A 434 3.71 -18.48 -20.37
C ALA A 434 5.03 -17.93 -20.93
N GLU A 435 5.12 -16.61 -21.05
CA GLU A 435 6.37 -15.96 -21.47
C GLU A 435 7.45 -16.18 -20.41
N GLN A 436 8.64 -16.52 -20.88
CA GLN A 436 9.81 -16.70 -20.02
C GLN A 436 10.12 -15.38 -19.32
N ALA A 437 10.57 -15.46 -18.05
CA ALA A 437 11.08 -14.28 -17.37
C ALA A 437 12.26 -13.73 -18.18
N GLU A 438 12.16 -12.49 -18.66
CA GLU A 438 13.31 -11.87 -19.31
C GLU A 438 14.41 -11.63 -18.27
N PRO A 439 15.69 -11.94 -18.59
CA PRO A 439 16.80 -11.59 -17.73
C PRO A 439 16.94 -10.06 -17.72
N HIS A 440 16.51 -9.43 -16.63
CA HIS A 440 16.68 -8.00 -16.37
C HIS A 440 18.11 -7.65 -15.95
#